data_AF-A0A9P7RLC0-F1
#
_entry.id   AF-A0A9P7RLC0-F1
#
_cell.length_a   1.000
_cell.length_b   1.000
_cell.length_c   1.000
_cell.angle_alpha   90.00
_cell.angle_beta   90.00
_cell.angle_gamma   90.00
#
_symmetry.space_group_name_H-M   'P 1'
#
loop_
_entity.id
_entity.type
_entity.pdbx_description
1 polymer ?
#
loop_
_entity_poly.entity_id
_entity_poly.type
_entity_poly.pdbx_seq_one_letter_code
_entity_poly.pdbx_strand_id
1 'polypeptide(L)'
;MRRSVAYCQWQQKWWLGQVNRREGVSPWLQEGLEAYAVEHAEIEQERAAKWSASWSAIRERGKFIHEFLSEERNNASIPVLSQLWVDVEMDENVEYDDEEEEEDF
;
A
#
# COMPACT_ATOMS: atom_id res chain seq x y z
N MET A 1 -7.60 -2.51 -3.00
CA MET A 1 -6.87 -1.78 -1.93
C MET A 1 -6.65 -2.56 -0.63
N ARG A 2 -7.61 -3.32 -0.06
CA ARG A 2 -7.36 -4.06 1.20
C ARG A 2 -6.10 -4.95 1.17
N ARG A 3 -5.90 -5.71 0.08
CA ARG A 3 -4.71 -6.56 -0.10
C ARG A 3 -3.43 -5.73 -0.20
N SER A 4 -3.47 -4.62 -0.94
CA SER A 4 -2.35 -3.70 -1.12
C SER A 4 -1.91 -3.05 0.21
N VAL A 5 -2.86 -2.57 1.03
CA VAL A 5 -2.56 -2.06 2.38
C VAL A 5 -1.94 -3.13 3.26
N ALA A 6 -2.48 -4.36 3.23
CA ALA A 6 -1.91 -5.47 4.00
C ALA A 6 -0.50 -5.86 3.51
N TYR A 7 -0.23 -5.70 2.23
CA TYR A 7 1.09 -5.93 1.64
C TYR A 7 2.11 -4.88 2.11
N CYS A 8 1.78 -3.58 2.05
CA CYS A 8 2.65 -2.53 2.59
C CYS A 8 2.93 -2.72 4.09
N GLN A 9 1.90 -3.09 4.88
CA GLN A 9 2.09 -3.42 6.31
C GLN A 9 3.00 -4.63 6.54
N TRP A 10 2.96 -5.62 5.63
CA TRP A 10 3.86 -6.76 5.68
C TRP A 10 5.29 -6.35 5.30
N GLN A 11 5.47 -5.55 4.24
CA GLN A 11 6.78 -5.05 3.82
C GLN A 11 7.42 -4.17 4.89
N GLN A 12 6.67 -3.27 5.53
CA GLN A 12 7.14 -2.49 6.68
C GLN A 12 7.77 -3.40 7.74
N LYS A 13 7.05 -4.45 8.15
CA LYS A 13 7.54 -5.41 9.16
C LYS A 13 8.75 -6.18 8.67
N TRP A 14 8.77 -6.52 7.38
CA TRP A 14 9.89 -7.23 6.77
C TRP A 14 11.16 -6.39 6.80
N TRP A 15 11.08 -5.10 6.45
CA TRP A 15 12.18 -4.15 6.50
C TRP A 15 12.71 -3.97 7.92
N LEU A 16 11.83 -3.74 8.89
CA LEU A 16 12.22 -3.67 10.31
C LEU A 16 12.88 -4.97 10.80
N GLY A 17 12.49 -6.13 10.24
CA GLY A 17 13.13 -7.41 10.52
C GLY A 17 14.51 -7.59 9.85
N GLN A 18 14.91 -6.73 8.91
CA GLN A 18 16.25 -6.75 8.32
C GLN A 18 17.28 -6.01 9.17
N VAL A 19 16.83 -5.12 10.07
CA VAL A 19 17.68 -4.44 11.04
C VAL A 19 18.47 -5.48 11.83
N ASN A 20 19.80 -5.32 11.87
CA ASN A 20 20.73 -6.25 12.54
C ASN A 20 20.76 -7.70 12.01
N ARG A 21 20.10 -8.01 10.90
CA ARG A 21 20.11 -9.38 10.34
C ARG A 21 21.46 -9.77 9.74
N ARG A 22 22.24 -8.79 9.27
CA ARG A 22 23.57 -9.02 8.70
C ARG A 22 24.63 -8.79 9.76
N GLU A 23 25.23 -9.87 10.22
CA GLU A 23 26.31 -9.84 11.21
C GLU A 23 27.69 -9.82 10.55
N GLY A 24 28.72 -9.43 11.31
CA GLY A 24 30.12 -9.43 10.84
C GLY A 24 30.47 -8.34 9.81
N VAL A 25 29.59 -7.37 9.63
CA VAL A 25 29.86 -6.17 8.82
C VAL A 25 30.55 -5.10 9.65
N SER A 26 31.15 -4.13 8.98
CA SER A 26 31.74 -2.99 9.65
C SER A 26 30.66 -2.10 10.31
N PRO A 27 31.00 -1.37 11.39
CA PRO A 27 30.02 -0.55 12.11
C PRO A 27 29.34 0.52 11.23
N TRP A 28 30.07 1.15 10.31
CA TRP A 28 29.49 2.15 9.41
C TRP A 28 28.48 1.54 8.44
N LEU A 29 28.74 0.31 7.98
CA LEU A 29 27.86 -0.39 7.06
C LEU A 29 26.62 -0.89 7.80
N GLN A 30 26.79 -1.33 9.06
CA GLN A 30 25.67 -1.67 9.93
C GLN A 30 24.74 -0.46 10.12
N GLU A 31 25.29 0.69 10.49
CA GLU A 31 24.51 1.93 10.66
C GLU A 31 23.77 2.31 9.38
N GLY A 32 24.43 2.24 8.22
CA GLY A 32 23.80 2.51 6.93
C GLY A 32 22.66 1.54 6.59
N LEU A 33 22.84 0.24 6.87
CA LEU A 33 21.81 -0.77 6.65
C LEU A 33 20.61 -0.58 7.59
N GLU A 34 20.85 -0.19 8.84
CA GLU A 34 19.79 0.15 9.79
C GLU A 34 19.00 1.36 9.31
N ALA A 35 19.68 2.46 8.97
CA ALA A 35 19.04 3.67 8.49
C ALA A 35 18.20 3.40 7.22
N TYR A 36 18.76 2.66 6.26
CA TYR A 36 18.07 2.29 5.04
C TYR A 36 16.82 1.43 5.30
N ALA A 37 16.93 0.41 6.15
CA ALA A 37 15.80 -0.45 6.50
C ALA A 37 14.69 0.33 7.24
N VAL A 38 15.07 1.25 8.13
CA VAL A 38 14.11 2.12 8.84
C VAL A 38 13.41 3.06 7.87
N GLU A 39 14.14 3.73 6.99
CA GLU A 39 13.57 4.65 5.99
C GLU A 39 12.56 3.92 5.08
N HIS A 40 12.92 2.74 4.58
CA HIS A 40 11.99 1.94 3.76
C HIS A 40 10.76 1.47 4.55
N ALA A 41 10.90 1.15 5.84
CA ALA A 41 9.75 0.82 6.68
C ALA A 41 8.80 2.01 6.86
N GLU A 42 9.34 3.22 7.04
CA GLU A 42 8.55 4.46 7.15
C GLU A 42 7.80 4.77 5.85
N ILE A 43 8.45 4.64 4.69
CA ILE A 43 7.82 4.83 3.38
C ILE A 43 6.61 3.89 3.21
N GLU A 44 6.77 2.60 3.51
CA GLU A 44 5.68 1.63 3.41
C GLU A 44 4.56 1.89 4.42
N GLN A 45 4.90 2.40 5.61
CA GLN A 45 3.91 2.80 6.60
C GLN A 45 3.07 3.99 6.12
N GLU A 46 3.71 5.02 5.57
CA GLU A 46 3.02 6.19 5.02
C GLU A 46 2.11 5.81 3.85
N ARG A 47 2.61 4.96 2.95
CA ARG A 47 1.85 4.43 1.81
C ARG A 47 0.62 3.65 2.27
N ALA A 48 0.78 2.76 3.25
CA ALA A 48 -0.32 2.02 3.85
C ALA A 48 -1.36 2.96 4.49
N ALA A 49 -0.92 4.00 5.18
CA ALA A 49 -1.79 4.98 5.82
C ALA A 49 -2.61 5.77 4.79
N LYS A 50 -1.94 6.32 3.76
CA LYS A 50 -2.59 7.03 2.65
C LYS A 50 -3.64 6.16 1.96
N TRP A 51 -3.26 4.95 1.55
CA TRP A 51 -4.18 4.04 0.85
C TRP A 51 -5.32 3.57 1.74
N SER A 52 -5.08 3.39 3.04
CA SER A 52 -6.13 3.06 4.00
C SER A 52 -7.15 4.20 4.14
N ALA A 53 -6.70 5.46 4.15
CA ALA A 53 -7.58 6.62 4.20
C ALA A 53 -8.39 6.77 2.91
N SER A 54 -7.77 6.64 1.74
CA SER A 54 -8.49 6.65 0.45
C SER A 54 -9.52 5.51 0.38
N TRP A 55 -9.16 4.33 0.90
CA TRP A 55 -10.06 3.18 0.89
C TRP A 55 -11.20 3.27 1.92
N SER A 56 -11.00 3.94 3.07
CA SER A 56 -12.06 4.10 4.07
C SER A 56 -13.21 4.94 3.52
N ALA A 57 -12.92 6.04 2.83
CA ALA A 57 -13.94 6.89 2.19
C ALA A 57 -14.81 6.10 1.19
N ILE A 58 -14.18 5.27 0.35
CA ILE A 58 -14.90 4.40 -0.60
C ILE A 58 -15.77 3.38 0.15
N ARG A 59 -15.23 2.76 1.21
CA ARG A 59 -15.97 1.77 2.00
C ARG A 59 -17.16 2.37 2.73
N GLU A 60 -17.02 3.55 3.30
CA GLU A 60 -18.12 4.25 3.97
C GLU A 60 -19.22 4.59 2.97
N ARG A 61 -18.87 5.07 1.78
CA ARG A 61 -19.82 5.31 0.71
C ARG A 61 -20.52 4.04 0.24
N GLY A 62 -19.77 2.95 0.08
CA GLY A 62 -20.32 1.64 -0.28
C GLY A 62 -21.27 1.08 0.77
N LYS A 63 -20.95 1.25 2.07
CA LYS A 63 -21.85 0.88 3.17
C LYS A 63 -23.15 1.68 3.13
N PHE A 64 -23.06 3.00 2.96
CA PHE A 64 -24.25 3.85 2.85
C PHE A 64 -25.16 3.43 1.70
N ILE A 65 -24.60 3.19 0.51
CA ILE A 65 -25.37 2.71 -0.65
C ILE A 65 -26.00 1.35 -0.36
N HIS A 66 -25.25 0.43 0.22
CA HIS A 66 -25.75 -0.90 0.56
C HIS A 66 -26.90 -0.84 1.58
N GLU A 67 -26.75 -0.05 2.64
CA GLU A 67 -27.77 0.16 3.67
C GLU A 67 -29.04 0.75 3.05
N PHE A 68 -28.90 1.83 2.28
CA PHE A 68 -29.98 2.46 1.53
C PHE A 68 -30.74 1.46 0.63
N LEU A 69 -30.03 0.65 -0.16
CA LEU A 69 -30.64 -0.35 -1.03
C LEU A 69 -31.25 -1.54 -0.26
N SER A 70 -30.73 -1.86 0.93
CA SER A 70 -31.24 -2.94 1.76
C SER A 70 -32.51 -2.57 2.53
N GLU A 71 -32.66 -1.30 2.89
CA GLU A 71 -33.86 -0.76 3.53
C GLU A 71 -34.95 -0.43 2.49
N GLU A 72 -34.57 0.07 1.32
CA GLU A 72 -35.49 0.38 0.21
C GLU A 72 -35.73 -0.81 -0.72
N ARG A 73 -36.33 -1.88 -0.19
CA ARG A 73 -37.05 -2.87 -1.03
C ARG A 73 -38.28 -2.26 -1.76
N ASN A 74 -38.46 -0.93 -1.72
CA ASN A 74 -39.61 -0.18 -2.21
C ASN A 74 -39.17 1.08 -3.00
N ASN A 75 -39.05 0.94 -4.32
CA ASN A 75 -39.35 1.94 -5.36
C ASN A 75 -38.81 3.38 -5.26
N ALA A 76 -37.88 3.73 -4.37
CA ALA A 76 -37.33 5.07 -4.29
C ALA A 76 -36.12 5.24 -5.22
N SER A 77 -36.08 6.40 -5.87
CA SER A 77 -34.95 6.85 -6.68
C SER A 77 -33.75 7.06 -5.76
N ILE A 78 -32.63 6.37 -6.05
CA ILE A 78 -31.34 6.62 -5.36
C ILE A 78 -31.09 8.14 -5.39
N PRO A 79 -30.97 8.82 -4.23
CA PRO A 79 -30.67 10.24 -4.22
C PRO A 79 -29.37 10.45 -4.98
N VAL A 80 -29.30 11.47 -5.83
CA VAL A 80 -28.09 11.78 -6.61
C VAL A 80 -26.94 12.00 -5.64
N LEU A 81 -26.12 10.97 -5.51
CA LEU A 81 -24.98 10.96 -4.62
C LEU A 81 -23.96 11.95 -5.18
N SER A 82 -23.54 12.90 -4.35
CA SER A 82 -22.41 13.77 -4.68
C SER A 82 -21.21 12.94 -5.15
N GLN A 83 -20.54 13.43 -6.19
CA GLN A 83 -19.33 12.80 -6.72
C GLN A 83 -18.27 12.68 -5.63
N LEU A 84 -17.67 11.50 -5.51
CA LEU A 84 -16.55 11.23 -4.59
C LEU A 84 -15.26 11.19 -5.42
N TRP A 85 -14.36 12.12 -5.16
CA TRP A 85 -13.01 12.13 -5.72
C TRP A 85 -12.08 11.39 -4.77
N VAL A 86 -11.29 10.46 -5.31
CA VAL A 86 -10.30 9.70 -4.55
C VAL A 86 -9.00 9.74 -5.33
N ASP A 87 -7.97 10.30 -4.71
CA ASP A 87 -6.64 10.29 -5.29
C ASP A 87 -6.02 8.90 -5.14
N VAL A 88 -5.57 8.35 -6.27
CA VAL A 88 -4.86 7.07 -6.35
C VAL A 88 -3.46 7.36 -6.89
N GLU A 89 -2.47 7.31 -6.00
CA GLU A 89 -1.07 7.35 -6.41
C GLU A 89 -0.74 6.06 -7.20
N MET A 90 -0.33 6.21 -8.47
CA MET A 90 0.23 5.12 -9.27
C MET A 90 1.76 5.23 -9.22
N ASP A 91 2.46 4.17 -8.79
CA ASP A 91 3.92 4.12 -8.90
C ASP A 91 4.29 4.04 -10.38
N GLU A 92 4.89 5.11 -10.91
CA GLU A 92 5.43 5.17 -12.28
C GLU A 92 6.74 4.38 -12.45
N ASN A 93 7.32 3.87 -11.36
CA ASN A 93 8.62 3.21 -11.36
C ASN A 93 8.50 1.67 -11.35
N VAL A 94 7.97 1.10 -12.44
CA VAL A 94 8.19 -0.32 -12.77
C VAL A 94 9.30 -0.35 -13.80
N GLU A 95 10.54 -0.26 -13.34
CA GLU A 95 11.71 -0.55 -14.16
C GLU A 95 11.69 -2.07 -14.39
N TYR A 96 11.29 -2.49 -15.60
CA TYR A 96 11.41 -3.88 -16.02
C TYR A 96 12.90 -4.14 -16.22
N ASP A 97 13.48 -4.90 -15.30
CA ASP A 97 14.84 -5.42 -15.43
C ASP A 97 14.78 -6.57 -16.45
N ASP A 98 14.76 -6.21 -17.73
CA ASP A 98 14.93 -7.14 -18.86
C ASP A 98 16.41 -7.56 -18.92
N GLU A 99 16.88 -8.30 -17.92
CA GLU A 99 18.12 -9.08 -18.07
C GLU A 99 17.80 -10.33 -18.92
N GLU A 100 17.83 -10.18 -20.24
CA GLU A 100 17.99 -11.32 -21.15
C GLU A 100 19.31 -12.03 -20.81
N GLU A 101 19.23 -13.21 -20.20
CA GLU A 101 20.37 -14.12 -20.09
C GLU A 101 20.87 -14.47 -21.52
N GLU A 102 22.01 -13.93 -21.92
CA GLU A 102 22.78 -14.45 -23.05
C GLU A 102 23.26 -15.87 -22.70
N GLU A 103 22.53 -16.89 -23.18
CA GLU A 103 23.04 -18.27 -23.27
C GLU A 103 24.14 -18.31 -24.34
N ASP A 104 25.41 -18.29 -23.89
CA ASP A 104 26.58 -18.65 -24.69
C ASP A 104 26.40 -20.06 -25.29
N PHE A 105 26.48 -20.16 -26.63
CA PHE A 105 26.57 -21.42 -27.40
C PHE A 105 27.92 -21.53 -28.12
#